data_AF-A0AAW8NGG7-F1
#
_entry.id   AF-A0AAW8NGG7-F1
#
_cell.length_a   1.000
_cell.length_b   1.000
_cell.length_c   1.000
_cell.angle_alpha   90.00
_cell.angle_beta   90.00
_cell.angle_gamma   90.00
#
_symmetry.space_group_name_H-M   'P 1'
#
loop_
_entity.id
_entity.type
_entity.pdbx_description
1 polymer ?
#
loop_
_entity_poly.entity_id
_entity_poly.type
_entity_poly.pdbx_seq_one_letter_code
_entity_poly.pdbx_strand_id
1 'polypeptide(L)'
;MAGMLMRVLTVILVFTLAGCGDDRPDKIAKYQQLSQQRLDTLSKMLNDGQIRNANLLKQYVQVLEKQKPDLSPLLNELATDATNRGPMFTSLTRRLTDSQNPANYVDLDEQLAEVENLYQAADPSIFNDMLSDPLNVVADMSDGTLARVNSISREAAALANGAEDFGAGSQLVGNPAYGSWQTGSNGMSFWAWYGMYSMFSNLTRGPIGYDRWSSRRNYSYYNDVGRYRYTSPKQARAQTQTYERTKKQFNAQGKKFDSPYAKSRTGSTSLSRQSSSTPKASSTGRTASSKSKFRSNYSKDSSFRNSSSRTTRGVRRGK
;
A
#
# COMPACT_ATOMS: atom_id res chain seq x y z
N MET A 1 7.42 -63.34 22.72
CA MET A 1 6.26 -62.49 22.42
C MET A 1 6.44 -61.03 22.88
N ALA A 2 7.01 -60.76 24.06
CA ALA A 2 7.21 -59.38 24.57
C ALA A 2 8.20 -58.51 23.74
N GLY A 3 9.26 -59.09 23.17
CA GLY A 3 10.26 -58.35 22.39
C GLY A 3 9.80 -57.87 21.01
N MET A 4 8.84 -58.55 20.37
CA MET A 4 8.24 -58.09 19.11
C MET A 4 7.31 -56.90 19.34
N LEU A 5 6.53 -56.93 20.43
CA LEU A 5 5.59 -55.87 20.81
C LEU A 5 6.32 -54.57 21.13
N MET A 6 7.49 -54.65 21.79
CA MET A 6 8.32 -53.49 22.10
C MET A 6 8.96 -52.86 20.85
N ARG A 7 9.33 -53.67 19.84
CA ARG A 7 9.87 -53.20 18.55
C ARG A 7 8.80 -52.55 17.65
N VAL A 8 7.58 -53.09 17.66
CA VAL A 8 6.45 -52.50 16.93
C VAL A 8 6.03 -51.16 17.56
N LEU A 9 6.06 -51.04 18.88
CA LEU A 9 5.77 -49.78 19.58
C LEU A 9 6.84 -48.70 19.32
N THR A 10 8.12 -49.05 19.16
CA THR A 10 9.17 -48.08 18.83
C THR A 10 9.04 -47.58 17.38
N VAL A 11 8.68 -48.46 16.44
CA VAL A 11 8.47 -48.08 15.04
C VAL A 11 7.26 -47.16 14.89
N ILE A 12 6.15 -47.45 15.58
CA ILE A 12 4.95 -46.59 15.56
C ILE A 12 5.24 -45.21 16.21
N LEU A 13 6.05 -45.17 17.27
CA LEU A 13 6.46 -43.90 17.90
C LEU A 13 7.35 -43.05 16.97
N VAL A 14 8.25 -43.66 16.21
CA VAL A 14 9.10 -42.96 15.23
C VAL A 14 8.30 -42.43 14.04
N PHE A 15 7.26 -43.15 13.60
CA PHE A 15 6.37 -42.68 12.53
C PHE A 15 5.40 -41.56 12.98
N THR A 16 4.99 -41.52 14.25
CA THR A 16 4.14 -40.43 14.77
C THR A 16 4.93 -39.15 15.08
N LEU A 17 6.25 -39.25 15.29
CA LEU A 17 7.16 -38.10 15.43
C LEU A 17 7.49 -37.40 14.10
N ALA A 18 7.35 -38.08 12.96
CA ALA A 18 7.58 -37.50 11.62
C ALA A 18 6.37 -36.70 11.07
N GLY A 19 5.23 -36.68 11.77
CA GLY A 19 3.97 -36.07 11.32
C GLY A 19 3.75 -34.60 11.73
N CYS A 20 4.70 -33.98 12.45
CA CYS A 20 4.63 -32.55 12.79
C CYS A 20 5.51 -31.74 11.82
N GLY A 21 5.24 -31.89 10.52
CA GLY A 21 5.95 -31.15 9.46
C GLY A 21 5.48 -29.69 9.41
N ASP A 22 6.43 -28.77 9.43
CA ASP A 22 6.18 -27.36 9.16
C ASP A 22 5.69 -27.20 7.71
N ASP A 23 4.44 -26.77 7.52
CA ASP A 23 3.80 -26.63 6.20
C ASP A 23 4.14 -25.31 5.49
N ARG A 24 4.92 -24.43 6.13
CA ARG A 24 5.28 -23.11 5.59
C ARG A 24 6.11 -23.19 4.30
N PRO A 25 7.14 -24.06 4.17
CA PRO A 25 7.91 -24.16 2.93
C PRO A 25 7.04 -24.49 1.71
N ASP A 26 6.09 -25.43 1.85
CA ASP A 26 5.18 -25.81 0.77
C ASP A 26 4.22 -24.66 0.40
N LYS A 27 3.71 -23.93 1.41
CA LYS A 27 2.89 -22.74 1.17
C LYS A 27 3.68 -21.63 0.48
N ILE A 28 4.93 -21.41 0.88
CA ILE A 28 5.82 -20.42 0.26
C ILE A 28 5.99 -20.75 -1.22
N ALA A 29 6.39 -21.99 -1.53
CA ALA A 29 6.58 -22.44 -2.92
C ALA A 29 5.30 -22.29 -3.75
N LYS A 30 4.14 -22.67 -3.18
CA LYS A 30 2.84 -22.51 -3.82
C LYS A 30 2.52 -21.04 -4.13
N TYR A 31 2.67 -20.14 -3.15
CA TYR A 31 2.37 -18.73 -3.36
C TYR A 31 3.38 -18.04 -4.29
N GLN A 32 4.64 -18.48 -4.32
CA GLN A 32 5.61 -18.00 -5.32
C GLN A 32 5.16 -18.35 -6.74
N GLN A 33 4.78 -19.61 -6.97
CA GLN A 33 4.29 -20.04 -8.28
C GLN A 33 3.01 -19.30 -8.68
N LEU A 34 2.04 -19.18 -7.77
CA LEU A 34 0.80 -18.47 -8.02
C LEU A 34 1.02 -16.96 -8.27
N SER A 35 1.97 -16.35 -7.54
CA SER A 35 2.34 -14.95 -7.74
C SER A 35 2.98 -14.74 -9.11
N GLN A 36 3.83 -15.67 -9.55
CA GLN A 36 4.43 -15.61 -10.89
C GLN A 36 3.35 -15.63 -11.98
N GLN A 37 2.43 -16.61 -11.93
CA GLN A 37 1.33 -16.72 -12.89
C GLN A 37 0.45 -15.47 -12.93
N ARG A 38 0.18 -14.87 -11.76
CA ARG A 38 -0.57 -13.62 -11.67
C ARG A 38 0.19 -12.43 -12.23
N LEU A 39 1.50 -12.32 -11.99
CA LEU A 39 2.31 -11.26 -12.58
C LEU A 39 2.40 -11.38 -14.10
N ASP A 40 2.50 -12.60 -14.63
CA ASP A 40 2.49 -12.84 -16.08
C ASP A 40 1.15 -12.41 -16.69
N THR A 41 0.05 -12.77 -16.02
CA THR A 41 -1.31 -12.35 -16.41
C THR A 41 -1.44 -10.83 -16.36
N LEU A 42 -1.02 -10.20 -15.27
CA LEU A 42 -1.06 -8.76 -15.10
C LEU A 42 -0.22 -8.04 -16.17
N SER A 43 0.98 -8.55 -16.45
CA SER A 43 1.87 -8.04 -17.52
C SER A 43 1.16 -8.04 -18.87
N LYS A 44 0.53 -9.16 -19.21
CA LYS A 44 -0.27 -9.28 -20.44
C LYS A 44 -1.44 -8.30 -20.45
N MET A 45 -2.22 -8.22 -19.36
CA MET A 45 -3.36 -7.29 -19.26
C MET A 45 -2.94 -5.81 -19.36
N LEU A 46 -1.78 -5.44 -18.82
CA LEU A 46 -1.24 -4.07 -18.94
C LEU A 46 -0.84 -3.75 -20.40
N ASN A 47 -0.21 -4.70 -21.08
CA ASN A 47 0.23 -4.54 -22.47
C ASN A 47 -0.95 -4.55 -23.45
N ASP A 48 -1.94 -5.42 -23.21
CA ASP A 48 -3.15 -5.55 -24.02
C ASP A 48 -4.18 -4.43 -23.74
N GLY A 49 -3.89 -3.50 -22.82
CA GLY A 49 -4.78 -2.38 -22.49
C GLY A 49 -6.08 -2.84 -21.81
N GLN A 50 -6.02 -3.88 -20.98
CA GLN A 50 -7.18 -4.43 -20.27
C GLN A 50 -7.36 -3.83 -18.86
N ILE A 51 -6.37 -3.07 -18.39
CA ILE A 51 -6.43 -2.38 -17.09
C ILE A 51 -6.95 -0.94 -17.29
N ARG A 52 -8.17 -0.67 -16.80
CA ARG A 52 -8.87 0.62 -17.00
C ARG A 52 -8.02 1.82 -16.60
N ASN A 53 -7.49 1.84 -15.38
CA ASN A 53 -6.71 2.98 -14.87
C ASN A 53 -5.37 3.13 -15.61
N ALA A 54 -4.80 2.04 -16.14
CA ALA A 54 -3.61 2.12 -16.99
C ALA A 54 -3.92 2.85 -18.31
N ASN A 55 -5.05 2.53 -18.94
CA ASN A 55 -5.47 3.22 -20.17
C ASN A 55 -5.78 4.70 -19.92
N LEU A 56 -6.49 5.00 -18.82
CA LEU A 56 -6.77 6.38 -18.43
C LEU A 56 -5.49 7.17 -18.18
N LEU A 57 -4.49 6.56 -17.53
CA LEU A 57 -3.20 7.19 -17.28
C LEU A 57 -2.49 7.57 -18.59
N LYS A 58 -2.46 6.65 -19.57
CA LYS A 58 -1.92 6.95 -20.92
C LYS A 58 -2.65 8.10 -21.59
N GLN A 59 -3.99 8.11 -21.53
CA GLN A 59 -4.81 9.17 -22.14
C GLN A 59 -4.61 10.52 -21.45
N TYR A 60 -4.56 10.54 -20.12
CA TYR A 60 -4.37 11.76 -19.33
C TYR A 60 -3.00 12.37 -19.59
N VAL A 61 -1.96 11.53 -19.67
CA VAL A 61 -0.62 11.96 -20.07
C VAL A 61 -0.64 12.59 -21.45
N GLN A 62 -1.22 11.93 -22.46
CA GLN A 62 -1.29 12.48 -23.83
C GLN A 62 -2.02 13.82 -23.93
N VAL A 63 -3.07 14.02 -23.13
CA VAL A 63 -3.78 15.31 -23.06
C VAL A 63 -2.89 16.36 -22.41
N LEU A 64 -2.26 16.01 -21.28
CA LEU A 64 -1.48 16.97 -20.50
C LEU A 64 -0.15 17.32 -21.18
N GLU A 65 0.48 16.43 -21.93
CA GLU A 65 1.68 16.73 -22.73
C GLU A 65 1.41 17.84 -23.76
N LYS A 66 0.22 17.86 -24.36
CA LYS A 66 -0.17 18.93 -25.30
C LYS A 66 -0.41 20.26 -24.59
N GLN A 67 -0.92 20.22 -23.35
CA GLN A 67 -1.24 21.42 -22.57
C GLN A 67 -0.03 21.99 -21.82
N LYS A 68 0.87 21.12 -21.35
CA LYS A 68 2.05 21.46 -20.56
C LYS A 68 3.29 20.70 -21.08
N PRO A 69 3.82 21.09 -22.26
CA PRO A 69 4.96 20.41 -22.88
C PRO A 69 6.20 20.35 -21.99
N ASP A 70 6.40 21.35 -21.11
CA ASP A 70 7.52 21.41 -20.17
C ASP A 70 7.54 20.22 -19.17
N LEU A 71 6.38 19.58 -18.94
CA LEU A 71 6.25 18.41 -18.07
C LEU A 71 6.47 17.08 -18.81
N SER A 72 6.63 17.09 -20.14
CA SER A 72 6.66 15.86 -20.95
C SER A 72 7.62 14.79 -20.43
N PRO A 73 8.86 15.08 -19.99
CA PRO A 73 9.74 14.02 -19.49
C PRO A 73 9.17 13.32 -18.24
N LEU A 74 8.56 14.07 -17.32
CA LEU A 74 7.91 13.53 -16.13
C LEU A 74 6.62 12.77 -16.49
N LEU A 75 5.84 13.29 -17.44
CA LEU A 75 4.60 12.65 -17.89
C LEU A 75 4.87 11.33 -18.60
N ASN A 76 5.90 11.26 -19.44
CA ASN A 76 6.36 10.03 -20.08
C ASN A 76 6.81 9.00 -19.05
N GLU A 77 7.53 9.43 -18.01
CA GLU A 77 7.91 8.54 -16.91
C GLU A 77 6.68 8.00 -16.17
N LEU A 78 5.70 8.85 -15.81
CA LEU A 78 4.45 8.42 -15.20
C LEU A 78 3.63 7.50 -16.11
N ALA A 79 3.66 7.69 -17.43
CA ALA A 79 2.98 6.80 -18.36
C ALA A 79 3.55 5.37 -18.31
N THR A 80 4.78 5.18 -17.84
CA THR A 80 5.35 3.83 -17.69
C THR A 80 4.62 3.01 -16.62
N ASP A 81 4.01 3.63 -15.60
CA ASP A 81 3.18 2.96 -14.60
C ASP A 81 1.99 2.22 -15.22
N ALA A 82 1.53 2.66 -16.39
CA ALA A 82 0.49 1.98 -17.17
C ALA A 82 1.01 0.76 -17.95
N THR A 83 2.23 0.30 -17.70
CA THR A 83 2.89 -0.81 -18.40
C THR A 83 3.65 -1.72 -17.42
N ASN A 84 4.14 -2.86 -17.91
CA ASN A 84 5.00 -3.74 -17.15
C ASN A 84 6.43 -3.18 -16.89
N ARG A 85 6.73 -1.97 -17.39
CA ARG A 85 7.99 -1.26 -17.12
C ARG A 85 7.89 -0.28 -15.95
N GLY A 86 6.69 -0.03 -15.44
CA GLY A 86 6.46 0.90 -14.35
C GLY A 86 7.13 0.47 -13.04
N PRO A 87 7.51 1.43 -12.17
CA PRO A 87 8.20 1.16 -10.92
C PRO A 87 7.43 0.21 -9.99
N MET A 88 6.08 0.26 -10.01
CA MET A 88 5.26 -0.63 -9.19
C MET A 88 5.29 -2.09 -9.66
N PHE A 89 5.14 -2.33 -10.96
CA PHE A 89 5.18 -3.69 -11.52
C PHE A 89 6.58 -4.31 -11.38
N THR A 90 7.62 -3.54 -11.69
CA THR A 90 9.02 -3.98 -11.58
C THR A 90 9.40 -4.26 -10.12
N SER A 91 8.89 -3.47 -9.16
CA SER A 91 9.04 -3.74 -7.73
C SER A 91 8.43 -5.08 -7.31
N LEU A 92 7.22 -5.42 -7.78
CA LEU A 92 6.60 -6.72 -7.51
C LEU A 92 7.42 -7.88 -8.08
N THR A 93 7.89 -7.74 -9.32
CA THR A 93 8.72 -8.75 -9.98
C THR A 93 10.02 -8.99 -9.20
N ARG A 94 10.73 -7.93 -8.85
CA ARG A 94 11.96 -8.02 -8.06
C ARG A 94 11.71 -8.66 -6.70
N ARG A 95 10.64 -8.27 -6.00
CA ARG A 95 10.29 -8.84 -4.69
C ARG A 95 9.93 -10.33 -4.77
N LEU A 96 9.29 -10.77 -5.85
CA LEU A 96 9.05 -12.18 -6.08
C LEU A 96 10.36 -12.95 -6.29
N THR A 97 11.31 -12.39 -7.04
CA THR A 97 12.67 -12.96 -7.16
C THR A 97 13.38 -13.00 -5.81
N ASP A 98 13.36 -11.90 -5.05
CA ASP A 98 13.96 -11.81 -3.71
C ASP A 98 13.35 -12.86 -2.76
N SER A 99 12.07 -13.20 -2.94
CA SER A 99 11.36 -14.20 -2.14
C SER A 99 11.87 -15.61 -2.30
N GLN A 100 12.59 -15.93 -3.39
CA GLN A 100 13.16 -17.25 -3.62
C GLN A 100 14.34 -17.54 -2.69
N ASN A 101 14.94 -16.51 -2.07
CA ASN A 101 16.03 -16.66 -1.13
C ASN A 101 15.56 -16.42 0.32
N PRO A 102 15.44 -17.48 1.15
CA PRO A 102 15.04 -17.35 2.55
C PRO A 102 15.93 -16.43 3.40
N ALA A 103 17.20 -16.26 3.03
CA ALA A 103 18.14 -15.39 3.76
C ALA A 103 17.78 -13.90 3.72
N ASN A 104 16.86 -13.50 2.84
CA ASN A 104 16.34 -12.14 2.78
C ASN A 104 15.31 -11.83 3.90
N TYR A 105 14.89 -12.85 4.65
CA TYR A 105 13.82 -12.79 5.64
C TYR A 105 14.35 -13.14 7.03
N VAL A 106 13.69 -12.64 8.07
CA VAL A 106 14.02 -12.98 9.45
C VAL A 106 13.66 -14.43 9.77
N ASP A 107 12.50 -14.87 9.27
CA ASP A 107 11.98 -16.22 9.45
C ASP A 107 11.04 -16.60 8.29
N LEU A 108 10.58 -17.86 8.30
CA LEU A 108 9.63 -18.38 7.32
C LEU A 108 8.25 -17.70 7.40
N ASP A 109 7.87 -17.14 8.55
CA ASP A 109 6.58 -16.45 8.68
C ASP A 109 6.58 -15.13 7.92
N GLU A 110 7.68 -14.39 7.97
CA GLU A 110 7.86 -13.16 7.19
C GLU A 110 7.98 -13.45 5.70
N GLN A 111 8.70 -14.52 5.31
CA GLN A 111 8.77 -14.94 3.91
C GLN A 111 7.39 -15.34 3.37
N LEU A 112 6.63 -16.13 4.15
CA LEU A 112 5.26 -16.52 3.81
C LEU A 112 4.34 -15.29 3.67
N ALA A 113 4.39 -14.37 4.63
CA ALA A 113 3.60 -13.14 4.58
C ALA A 113 3.94 -12.30 3.33
N GLU A 114 5.22 -12.22 2.94
CA GLU A 114 5.62 -11.50 1.74
C GLU A 114 5.06 -12.13 0.46
N VAL A 115 5.14 -13.44 0.29
CA VAL A 115 4.63 -14.10 -0.93
C VAL A 115 3.09 -14.06 -0.99
N GLU A 116 2.39 -14.10 0.15
CA GLU A 116 0.95 -13.85 0.21
C GLU A 116 0.59 -12.41 -0.19
N ASN A 117 1.38 -11.43 0.25
CA ASN A 117 1.22 -10.03 -0.13
C ASN A 117 1.46 -9.82 -1.64
N LEU A 118 2.48 -10.47 -2.21
CA LEU A 118 2.77 -10.42 -3.65
C LEU A 118 1.63 -11.04 -4.47
N TYR A 119 1.10 -12.18 -4.04
CA TYR A 119 -0.04 -12.83 -4.69
C TYR A 119 -1.28 -11.92 -4.74
N GLN A 120 -1.54 -11.18 -3.66
CA GLN A 120 -2.63 -10.19 -3.62
C GLN A 120 -2.30 -8.95 -4.46
N ALA A 121 -1.08 -8.43 -4.38
CA ALA A 121 -0.65 -7.24 -5.11
C ALA A 121 -0.70 -7.42 -6.64
N ALA A 122 -0.43 -8.63 -7.12
CA ALA A 122 -0.48 -8.99 -8.53
C ALA A 122 -1.91 -9.19 -9.07
N ASP A 123 -2.95 -9.09 -8.23
CA ASP A 123 -4.33 -9.14 -8.69
C ASP A 123 -4.66 -7.92 -9.57
N PRO A 124 -5.18 -8.11 -10.80
CA PRO A 124 -5.48 -7.01 -11.72
C PRO A 124 -6.41 -5.93 -11.16
N SER A 125 -7.38 -6.29 -10.31
CA SER A 125 -8.30 -5.33 -9.71
C SER A 125 -7.63 -4.47 -8.63
N ILE A 126 -6.78 -5.08 -7.80
CA ILE A 126 -5.99 -4.41 -6.77
C ILE A 126 -4.92 -3.51 -7.43
N PHE A 127 -4.31 -3.98 -8.51
CA PHE A 127 -3.34 -3.20 -9.28
C PHE A 127 -4.01 -2.02 -9.99
N ASN A 128 -5.18 -2.22 -10.59
CA ASN A 128 -5.98 -1.14 -11.15
C ASN A 128 -6.23 -0.03 -10.13
N ASP A 129 -6.65 -0.38 -8.91
CA ASP A 129 -6.88 0.62 -7.85
C ASP A 129 -5.60 1.32 -7.42
N MET A 130 -4.46 0.60 -7.38
CA MET A 130 -3.16 1.18 -7.10
C MET A 130 -2.74 2.24 -8.12
N LEU A 131 -3.03 2.01 -9.40
CA LEU A 131 -2.76 3.00 -10.47
C LEU A 131 -3.56 4.30 -10.33
N SER A 132 -4.54 4.37 -9.42
CA SER A 132 -5.21 5.62 -9.13
C SER A 132 -4.27 6.69 -8.57
N ASP A 133 -3.18 6.32 -7.87
CA ASP A 133 -2.23 7.29 -7.33
C ASP A 133 -1.49 8.06 -8.45
N PRO A 134 -0.73 7.41 -9.36
CA PRO A 134 -0.07 8.13 -10.47
C PRO A 134 -1.08 8.80 -11.41
N LEU A 135 -2.25 8.20 -11.64
CA LEU A 135 -3.34 8.80 -12.43
C LEU A 135 -3.84 10.13 -11.81
N ASN A 136 -4.03 10.16 -10.49
CA ASN A 136 -4.49 11.36 -9.80
C ASN A 136 -3.40 12.42 -9.70
N VAL A 137 -2.12 12.04 -9.74
CA VAL A 137 -1.02 13.01 -9.88
C VAL A 137 -1.09 13.72 -11.23
N VAL A 138 -1.31 12.98 -12.32
CA VAL A 138 -1.49 13.59 -13.65
C VAL A 138 -2.76 14.47 -13.68
N ALA A 139 -3.85 13.99 -13.08
CA ALA A 139 -5.07 14.79 -12.97
C ALA A 139 -4.85 16.10 -12.19
N ASP A 140 -4.11 16.07 -11.09
CA ASP A 140 -3.82 17.27 -10.30
C ASP A 140 -2.91 18.27 -11.01
N MET A 141 -2.04 17.80 -11.91
CA MET A 141 -1.20 18.67 -12.75
C MET A 141 -1.98 19.35 -13.88
N SER A 142 -3.21 18.90 -14.14
CA SER A 142 -4.07 19.44 -15.20
C SER A 142 -4.89 20.68 -14.80
N ASP A 143 -4.66 21.20 -13.59
CA ASP A 143 -5.37 22.35 -13.00
C ASP A 143 -6.90 22.19 -13.02
N GLY A 144 -7.38 20.96 -12.82
CA GLY A 144 -8.80 20.63 -12.71
C GLY A 144 -9.50 20.27 -14.03
N THR A 145 -8.78 20.24 -15.16
CA THR A 145 -9.35 19.83 -16.46
C THR A 145 -9.56 18.32 -16.57
N LEU A 146 -8.75 17.53 -15.87
CA LEU A 146 -8.88 16.07 -15.79
C LEU A 146 -9.44 15.66 -14.43
N ALA A 147 -10.42 14.76 -14.45
CA ALA A 147 -11.07 14.29 -13.24
C ALA A 147 -10.21 13.26 -12.51
N ARG A 148 -10.15 13.36 -11.18
CA ARG A 148 -9.61 12.30 -10.32
C ARG A 148 -10.43 11.02 -10.42
N VAL A 149 -9.77 9.90 -10.19
CA VAL A 149 -10.31 8.55 -10.29
C VAL A 149 -10.06 7.79 -9.00
N ASN A 150 -11.04 7.00 -8.57
CA ASN A 150 -11.03 6.24 -7.32
C ASN A 150 -10.74 7.10 -6.06
N SER A 151 -10.87 8.42 -6.17
CA SER A 151 -10.76 9.36 -5.06
C SER A 151 -11.76 10.50 -5.19
N ILE A 152 -12.05 11.18 -4.09
CA ILE A 152 -12.80 12.45 -4.10
C ILE A 152 -11.91 13.59 -4.63
N SER A 153 -12.52 14.75 -4.90
CA SER A 153 -11.78 15.93 -5.35
C SER A 153 -10.67 16.34 -4.38
N ARG A 154 -9.64 17.03 -4.89
CA ARG A 154 -8.49 17.45 -4.09
C ARG A 154 -8.88 18.31 -2.90
N GLU A 155 -9.79 19.24 -3.14
CA GLU A 155 -10.29 20.23 -2.18
C GLU A 155 -11.12 19.53 -1.10
N ALA A 156 -12.02 18.63 -1.50
CA ALA A 156 -12.83 17.84 -0.57
C ALA A 156 -11.94 16.95 0.31
N ALA A 157 -10.93 16.31 -0.26
CA ALA A 157 -9.98 15.48 0.48
C ALA A 157 -9.09 16.32 1.41
N ALA A 158 -8.67 17.51 0.98
CA ALA A 158 -7.90 18.43 1.82
C ALA A 158 -8.71 18.89 3.04
N LEU A 159 -9.97 19.29 2.82
CA LEU A 159 -10.88 19.70 3.89
C LEU A 159 -11.16 18.55 4.87
N ALA A 160 -11.46 17.35 4.36
CA ALA A 160 -11.79 16.19 5.18
C ALA A 160 -10.62 15.72 6.05
N ASN A 161 -9.38 15.88 5.58
CA ASN A 161 -8.18 15.40 6.26
C ASN A 161 -7.42 16.48 7.02
N GLY A 162 -7.82 17.75 6.92
CA GLY A 162 -6.98 18.88 7.33
C GLY A 162 -5.61 18.84 6.63
N ALA A 163 -5.59 18.38 5.38
CA ALA A 163 -4.36 18.13 4.67
C ALA A 163 -3.78 19.41 4.09
N GLU A 164 -2.46 19.44 4.03
CA GLU A 164 -1.69 20.50 3.43
C GLU A 164 -1.39 20.19 1.96
N ASP A 165 -1.26 21.23 1.15
CA ASP A 165 -0.86 21.10 -0.22
C ASP A 165 0.67 20.93 -0.34
N PHE A 166 1.10 19.70 -0.63
CA PHE A 166 2.51 19.38 -0.90
C PHE A 166 2.88 19.50 -2.38
N GLY A 167 1.95 19.93 -3.24
CA GLY A 167 2.13 19.99 -4.69
C GLY A 167 1.75 18.68 -5.40
N ALA A 168 1.85 18.72 -6.73
CA ALA A 168 1.64 17.54 -7.56
C ALA A 168 2.68 16.46 -7.24
N GLY A 169 2.25 15.20 -7.19
CA GLY A 169 3.09 14.07 -6.79
C GLY A 169 2.96 13.68 -5.31
N SER A 170 2.29 14.48 -4.48
CA SER A 170 2.13 14.21 -3.04
C SER A 170 1.53 12.83 -2.70
N GLN A 171 0.75 12.26 -3.62
CA GLN A 171 0.17 10.92 -3.52
C GLN A 171 1.22 9.80 -3.58
N LEU A 172 2.34 10.03 -4.27
CA LEU A 172 3.42 9.05 -4.43
C LEU A 172 4.44 9.10 -3.29
N VAL A 173 4.39 10.15 -2.47
CA VAL A 173 5.28 10.30 -1.31
C VAL A 173 5.03 9.16 -0.32
N GLY A 174 6.12 8.58 0.18
CA GLY A 174 6.08 7.43 1.08
C GLY A 174 6.02 6.07 0.36
N ASN A 175 5.75 6.04 -0.95
CA ASN A 175 5.78 4.82 -1.74
C ASN A 175 7.22 4.51 -2.21
N PRO A 176 7.82 3.39 -1.76
CA PRO A 176 9.22 3.08 -2.02
C PRO A 176 9.51 2.72 -3.48
N ALA A 177 8.49 2.63 -4.34
CA ALA A 177 8.68 2.51 -5.78
C ALA A 177 9.16 3.83 -6.42
N TYR A 178 8.86 4.99 -5.81
CA TYR A 178 9.12 6.30 -6.39
C TYR A 178 10.20 7.10 -5.63
N GLY A 179 10.62 6.66 -4.46
CA GLY A 179 11.59 7.36 -3.65
C GLY A 179 11.85 6.73 -2.29
N SER A 180 12.54 7.46 -1.42
CA SER A 180 12.81 7.03 -0.04
C SER A 180 12.90 8.20 0.92
N TRP A 181 12.66 7.91 2.20
CA TRP A 181 12.93 8.86 3.28
C TRP A 181 14.43 8.91 3.57
N GLN A 182 15.02 10.08 3.41
CA GLN A 182 16.42 10.37 3.74
C GLN A 182 16.47 11.22 5.01
N THR A 183 17.53 11.10 5.80
CA THR A 183 17.73 11.91 7.01
C THR A 183 18.92 12.84 6.80
N GLY A 184 18.68 14.15 6.91
CA GLY A 184 19.72 15.17 6.79
C GLY A 184 20.60 15.26 8.04
N SER A 185 21.69 16.03 7.94
CA SER A 185 22.62 16.29 9.06
C SER A 185 21.96 16.97 10.26
N ASN A 186 20.88 17.73 10.03
CA ASN A 186 20.04 18.33 11.06
C ASN A 186 19.08 17.34 11.75
N GLY A 187 19.15 16.05 11.41
CA GLY A 187 18.29 15.00 11.94
C GLY A 187 16.88 14.98 11.36
N MET A 188 16.48 15.96 10.55
CA MET A 188 15.17 15.97 9.90
C MET A 188 15.12 14.99 8.75
N SER A 189 14.01 14.27 8.61
CA SER A 189 13.80 13.34 7.50
C SER A 189 12.98 13.99 6.40
N PHE A 190 13.36 13.78 5.15
CA PHE A 190 12.70 14.33 3.97
C PHE A 190 12.56 13.28 2.87
N TRP A 191 11.58 13.48 1.99
CA TRP A 191 11.36 12.60 0.84
C TRP A 191 12.36 12.90 -0.28
N ALA A 192 13.03 11.86 -0.76
CA ALA A 192 13.91 11.92 -1.91
C ALA A 192 13.36 11.02 -3.03
N TRP A 193 13.09 11.63 -4.19
CA TRP A 193 12.61 10.95 -5.38
C TRP A 193 13.72 10.15 -6.09
N TYR A 194 13.33 9.09 -6.79
CA TYR A 194 14.26 8.30 -7.62
C TYR A 194 14.28 8.76 -9.07
N GLY A 195 15.47 8.77 -9.69
CA GLY A 195 15.64 8.95 -11.13
C GLY A 195 14.88 10.15 -11.70
N MET A 196 14.07 9.89 -12.73
CA MET A 196 13.27 10.91 -13.41
C MET A 196 12.17 11.53 -12.54
N TYR A 197 11.71 10.84 -11.47
CA TYR A 197 10.77 11.41 -10.51
C TYR A 197 11.37 12.56 -9.69
N SER A 198 12.69 12.77 -9.74
CA SER A 198 13.34 13.96 -9.14
C SER A 198 12.79 15.28 -9.67
N MET A 199 12.20 15.29 -10.88
CA MET A 199 11.51 16.45 -11.44
C MET A 199 10.32 16.92 -10.59
N PHE A 200 9.71 16.04 -9.79
CA PHE A 200 8.68 16.46 -8.82
C PHE A 200 9.20 17.50 -7.83
N SER A 201 10.51 17.55 -7.55
CA SER A 201 11.10 18.53 -6.65
C SER A 201 10.78 19.98 -7.06
N ASN A 202 10.61 20.24 -8.35
CA ASN A 202 10.24 21.55 -8.89
C ASN A 202 8.73 21.84 -8.78
N LEU A 203 7.90 20.79 -8.66
CA LEU A 203 6.46 20.87 -8.51
C LEU A 203 6.03 20.92 -7.02
N THR A 204 6.93 20.53 -6.12
CA THR A 204 6.76 20.64 -4.68
C THR A 204 7.30 21.99 -4.19
N ARG A 205 6.65 22.58 -3.17
CA ARG A 205 7.06 23.87 -2.58
C ARG A 205 8.25 23.73 -1.61
N GLY A 206 9.28 23.01 -2.04
CA GLY A 206 10.46 22.62 -1.25
C GLY A 206 10.43 21.17 -0.74
N PRO A 207 11.47 20.74 0.00
CA PRO A 207 11.59 19.37 0.49
C PRO A 207 10.39 18.95 1.35
N ILE A 208 9.83 17.79 1.06
CA ILE A 208 8.72 17.24 1.83
C ILE A 208 9.26 16.58 3.09
N GLY A 209 9.17 17.28 4.23
CA GLY A 209 9.54 16.77 5.54
C GLY A 209 8.61 15.66 6.02
N TYR A 210 9.17 14.59 6.58
CA TYR A 210 8.44 13.40 7.03
C TYR A 210 7.40 13.71 8.10
N ASP A 211 7.73 14.58 9.04
CA ASP A 211 6.86 14.98 10.15
C ASP A 211 5.64 15.78 9.68
N ARG A 212 5.89 16.79 8.83
CA ARG A 212 4.84 17.63 8.22
C ARG A 212 3.95 16.80 7.30
N TRP A 213 4.55 15.99 6.42
CA TRP A 213 3.81 15.08 5.56
C TRP A 213 2.99 14.06 6.37
N SER A 214 3.59 13.44 7.39
CA SER A 214 2.90 12.42 8.19
C SER A 214 1.59 12.94 8.79
N SER A 215 1.66 14.13 9.37
CA SER A 215 0.52 14.76 10.04
C SER A 215 -0.50 15.36 9.06
N ARG A 216 -0.07 15.86 7.89
CA ARG A 216 -0.90 16.66 6.98
C ARG A 216 -1.04 16.09 5.56
N ARG A 217 -0.69 14.83 5.32
CA ARG A 217 -0.87 14.21 3.99
C ARG A 217 -2.34 14.02 3.64
N ASN A 218 -2.60 14.02 2.34
CA ASN A 218 -3.89 13.65 1.78
C ASN A 218 -4.01 12.12 1.59
N TYR A 219 -5.18 11.67 1.12
CA TYR A 219 -5.41 10.30 0.72
C TYR A 219 -4.52 9.90 -0.47
N SER A 220 -3.99 8.69 -0.38
CA SER A 220 -3.36 7.96 -1.49
C SER A 220 -3.67 6.49 -1.31
N TYR A 221 -3.96 5.77 -2.38
CA TYR A 221 -4.24 4.36 -2.32
C TYR A 221 -3.10 3.60 -1.64
N TYR A 222 -1.84 3.85 -2.02
CA TYR A 222 -0.69 3.19 -1.42
C TYR A 222 -0.66 3.40 0.11
N ASN A 223 -0.67 4.64 0.61
CA ASN A 223 -0.48 4.85 2.05
C ASN A 223 -1.68 4.39 2.90
N ASP A 224 -2.89 4.42 2.34
CA ASP A 224 -4.13 4.21 3.10
C ASP A 224 -4.74 2.81 2.94
N VAL A 225 -4.40 2.11 1.86
CA VAL A 225 -4.97 0.80 1.49
C VAL A 225 -3.87 -0.20 1.11
N GLY A 226 -2.96 0.18 0.21
CA GLY A 226 -2.07 -0.74 -0.49
C GLY A 226 -0.73 -1.01 0.22
N ARG A 227 -0.34 -0.25 1.23
CA ARG A 227 1.04 -0.21 1.75
C ARG A 227 1.60 -1.59 2.04
N TYR A 228 0.84 -2.42 2.76
CA TYR A 228 1.28 -3.75 3.17
C TYR A 228 1.53 -4.70 1.97
N ARG A 229 0.82 -4.52 0.85
CA ARG A 229 1.00 -5.30 -0.38
C ARG A 229 2.21 -4.85 -1.17
N TYR A 230 2.47 -3.54 -1.17
CA TYR A 230 3.44 -2.90 -2.07
C TYR A 230 4.76 -2.50 -1.40
N THR A 231 4.92 -2.78 -0.11
CA THR A 231 6.14 -2.52 0.66
C THR A 231 6.81 -3.84 0.99
N SER A 232 8.06 -4.04 0.59
CA SER A 232 8.81 -5.22 1.00
C SER A 232 9.15 -5.18 2.50
N PRO A 233 9.44 -6.32 3.15
CA PRO A 233 9.80 -6.34 4.57
C PRO A 233 10.99 -5.43 4.90
N LYS A 234 12.01 -5.42 4.04
CA LYS A 234 13.17 -4.51 4.17
C LYS A 234 12.75 -3.03 4.13
N GLN A 235 11.87 -2.66 3.19
CA GLN A 235 11.37 -1.28 3.09
C GLN A 235 10.47 -0.91 4.28
N ALA A 236 9.66 -1.86 4.77
CA ALA A 236 8.82 -1.66 5.94
C ALA A 236 9.65 -1.35 7.18
N ARG A 237 10.74 -2.09 7.41
CA ARG A 237 11.69 -1.80 8.49
C ARG A 237 12.32 -0.43 8.36
N ALA A 238 12.76 -0.03 7.16
CA ALA A 238 13.32 1.29 6.93
C ALA A 238 12.32 2.41 7.27
N GLN A 239 11.05 2.27 6.85
CA GLN A 239 10.00 3.22 7.20
C GLN A 239 9.69 3.24 8.71
N THR A 240 9.72 2.09 9.38
CA THR A 240 9.59 2.00 10.84
C THR A 240 10.75 2.71 11.54
N GLN A 241 11.99 2.58 11.04
CA GLN A 241 13.14 3.29 11.61
C GLN A 241 13.00 4.81 11.45
N THR A 242 12.53 5.29 10.30
CA THR A 242 12.22 6.71 10.11
C THR A 242 11.17 7.18 11.10
N TYR A 243 10.08 6.42 11.28
CA TYR A 243 9.05 6.70 12.29
C TYR A 243 9.62 6.78 13.71
N GLU A 244 10.34 5.75 14.16
CA GLU A 244 10.87 5.68 15.51
C GLU A 244 11.89 6.80 15.78
N ARG A 245 12.70 7.17 14.78
CA ARG A 245 13.62 8.31 14.88
C ARG A 245 12.87 9.62 15.08
N THR A 246 11.89 9.93 14.22
CA THR A 246 11.10 11.16 14.33
C THR A 246 10.29 11.17 15.63
N LYS A 247 9.74 10.04 16.05
CA LYS A 247 9.05 9.91 17.33
C LYS A 247 9.95 10.24 18.51
N LYS A 248 11.18 9.72 18.55
CA LYS A 248 12.17 10.04 19.59
C LYS A 248 12.49 11.54 19.62
N GLN A 249 12.68 12.17 18.46
CA GLN A 249 12.93 13.60 18.37
C GLN A 249 11.77 14.45 18.90
N PHE A 250 10.53 14.10 18.55
CA PHE A 250 9.35 14.81 19.05
C PHE A 250 9.15 14.61 20.55
N ASN A 251 9.35 13.39 21.05
CA ASN A 251 9.26 13.10 22.48
C ASN A 251 10.30 13.89 23.29
N ALA A 252 11.52 14.06 22.77
CA ALA A 252 12.55 14.89 23.40
C ALA A 252 12.16 16.39 23.47
N GLN A 253 11.27 16.85 22.59
CA GLN A 253 10.69 18.20 22.60
C GLN A 253 9.37 18.27 23.40
N GLY A 254 8.98 17.21 24.11
CA GLY A 254 7.70 17.13 24.82
C GLY A 254 6.47 17.04 23.90
N LYS A 255 6.66 16.75 22.61
CA LYS A 255 5.58 16.63 21.62
C LYS A 255 5.27 15.16 21.32
N LYS A 256 4.02 14.87 20.99
CA LYS A 256 3.60 13.55 20.51
C LYS A 256 3.74 13.47 18.98
N PHE A 257 4.24 12.34 18.47
CA PHE A 257 4.27 12.02 17.05
C PHE A 257 3.66 10.66 16.75
N ASP A 258 2.58 10.67 15.97
CA ASP A 258 1.88 9.46 15.53
C ASP A 258 2.36 9.03 14.14
N SER A 259 2.31 7.72 13.87
CA SER A 259 2.72 7.17 12.58
C SER A 259 1.79 7.63 11.45
N PRO A 260 2.31 7.96 10.25
CA PRO A 260 1.48 8.34 9.09
C PRO A 260 0.51 7.25 8.63
N TYR A 261 0.74 6.01 9.10
CA TYR A 261 -0.01 4.81 8.75
C TYR A 261 -0.92 4.34 9.90
N ALA A 262 -0.95 5.05 11.03
CA ALA A 262 -1.79 4.69 12.16
C ALA A 262 -3.30 4.87 11.87
N LYS A 263 -3.63 5.77 10.94
CA LYS A 263 -5.01 6.07 10.52
C LYS A 263 -5.05 6.26 9.00
N SER A 264 -6.04 5.64 8.36
CA SER A 264 -6.32 5.91 6.95
C SER A 264 -6.97 7.27 6.80
N ARG A 265 -6.59 7.99 5.74
CA ARG A 265 -7.17 9.27 5.33
C ARG A 265 -8.48 9.04 4.60
N THR A 266 -9.39 10.01 4.73
CA THR A 266 -10.66 10.02 3.99
C THR A 266 -10.38 10.43 2.56
N GLY A 267 -10.85 9.68 1.58
CA GLY A 267 -10.72 10.11 0.18
C GLY A 267 -10.93 9.03 -0.85
N SER A 268 -10.94 7.76 -0.49
CA SER A 268 -11.24 6.67 -1.42
C SER A 268 -12.68 6.72 -1.95
N THR A 269 -12.84 6.45 -3.24
CA THR A 269 -14.14 6.18 -3.87
C THR A 269 -14.01 4.99 -4.80
N SER A 270 -15.10 4.23 -5.00
CA SER A 270 -15.18 3.19 -6.03
C SER A 270 -14.03 2.17 -6.04
N LEU A 271 -13.46 1.85 -4.88
CA LEU A 271 -12.44 0.80 -4.74
C LEU A 271 -13.06 -0.56 -5.05
N SER A 272 -12.26 -1.46 -5.64
CA SER A 272 -12.67 -2.85 -5.79
C SER A 272 -13.01 -3.48 -4.43
N ARG A 273 -13.82 -4.54 -4.46
CA ARG A 273 -14.19 -5.29 -3.24
C ARG A 273 -12.94 -5.85 -2.55
N GLN A 274 -11.97 -6.29 -3.35
CA GLN A 274 -10.67 -6.83 -2.94
C GLN A 274 -9.83 -5.77 -2.21
N SER A 275 -9.84 -4.52 -2.71
CA SER A 275 -9.20 -3.39 -2.05
C SER A 275 -9.91 -2.97 -0.76
N SER A 276 -11.24 -3.08 -0.72
CA SER A 276 -12.07 -2.67 0.42
C SER A 276 -12.05 -3.67 1.58
N SER A 277 -11.79 -4.97 1.32
CA SER A 277 -11.71 -6.02 2.36
C SER A 277 -10.37 -6.04 3.13
N THR A 278 -9.57 -4.99 3.01
CA THR A 278 -8.20 -4.93 3.52
C THR A 278 -8.15 -4.77 5.06
N PRO A 279 -7.24 -5.47 5.78
CA PRO A 279 -7.04 -5.24 7.22
C PRO A 279 -6.61 -3.80 7.49
N LYS A 280 -7.08 -3.18 8.57
CA LYS A 280 -6.73 -1.78 8.93
C LYS A 280 -5.21 -1.58 8.95
N ALA A 281 -4.75 -0.40 8.49
CA ALA A 281 -3.35 -0.01 8.25
C ALA A 281 -2.34 -0.28 9.39
N SER A 282 -2.80 -0.61 10.61
CA SER A 282 -1.97 -0.96 11.77
C SER A 282 -1.33 -2.36 11.74
N SER A 283 -1.55 -3.19 10.71
CA SER A 283 -1.08 -4.58 10.67
C SER A 283 0.36 -4.76 10.16
N THR A 284 0.92 -3.79 9.43
CA THR A 284 2.27 -3.90 8.84
C THR A 284 3.35 -3.56 9.87
N GLY A 285 3.59 -4.47 10.82
CA GLY A 285 4.63 -4.31 11.83
C GLY A 285 4.43 -5.11 13.11
N ARG A 286 3.35 -5.89 13.24
CA ARG A 286 3.24 -6.88 14.30
C ARG A 286 3.81 -8.19 13.79
N THR A 287 4.95 -8.59 14.34
CA THR A 287 5.46 -9.97 14.32
C THR A 287 4.30 -10.92 14.61
N ALA A 288 4.31 -12.08 13.95
CA ALA A 288 3.23 -13.07 13.87
C ALA A 288 2.85 -13.75 15.21
N SER A 289 2.71 -13.02 16.31
CA SER A 289 2.17 -13.50 17.59
C SER A 289 0.69 -13.15 17.76
N SER A 290 -0.12 -13.30 16.71
CA SER A 290 -1.55 -13.56 16.87
C SER A 290 -2.10 -14.12 15.56
N LYS A 291 -2.46 -15.40 15.56
CA LYS A 291 -3.24 -16.07 14.51
C LYS A 291 -4.57 -15.30 14.28
N SER A 292 -4.58 -14.28 13.43
CA SER A 292 -5.82 -13.89 12.76
C SER A 292 -5.92 -14.73 11.50
N LYS A 293 -6.41 -15.96 11.67
CA LYS A 293 -6.84 -16.81 10.55
C LYS A 293 -7.73 -15.97 9.63
N PHE A 294 -7.53 -16.12 8.33
CA PHE A 294 -8.43 -15.71 7.26
C PHE A 294 -9.88 -16.05 7.66
N ARG A 295 -10.62 -15.08 8.21
CA ARG A 295 -12.02 -15.26 8.57
C ARG A 295 -12.83 -15.01 7.31
N SER A 296 -13.32 -16.09 6.72
CA SER A 296 -14.39 -16.11 5.74
C SER A 296 -15.50 -15.15 6.14
N ASN A 297 -15.93 -14.31 5.20
CA ASN A 297 -16.81 -13.17 5.39
C ASN A 297 -18.30 -13.58 5.55
N TYR A 298 -18.58 -14.46 6.53
CA TYR A 298 -19.94 -14.77 6.96
C TYR A 298 -20.15 -14.29 8.40
N SER A 299 -20.37 -12.98 8.54
CA SER A 299 -21.19 -12.42 9.61
C SER A 299 -21.60 -11.00 9.22
N LYS A 300 -22.88 -10.84 8.94
CA LYS A 300 -23.60 -9.58 8.80
C LYS A 300 -23.35 -8.70 10.03
N ASP A 301 -23.02 -7.42 9.82
CA ASP A 301 -23.83 -6.31 10.33
C ASP A 301 -23.48 -5.03 9.55
N SER A 302 -24.41 -4.58 8.73
CA SER A 302 -24.34 -3.34 7.97
C SER A 302 -25.28 -2.34 8.64
N SER A 303 -24.73 -1.47 9.48
CA SER A 303 -25.46 -0.32 10.02
C SER A 303 -24.62 0.95 9.90
N PHE A 304 -24.47 1.41 8.66
CA PHE A 304 -24.23 2.83 8.39
C PHE A 304 -25.59 3.55 8.35
N ARG A 305 -25.95 4.22 9.44
CA ARG A 305 -26.88 5.36 9.42
C ARG A 305 -26.26 6.51 10.20
N ASN A 306 -25.81 7.50 9.43
CA ASN A 306 -25.39 8.81 9.91
C ASN A 306 -26.59 9.77 9.77
N SER A 307 -27.01 10.41 10.86
CA SER A 307 -27.40 11.84 10.87
C SER A 307 -27.72 12.31 12.29
N SER A 308 -27.01 13.33 12.72
CA SER A 308 -27.18 14.12 13.94
C SER A 308 -28.40 15.06 13.91
N SER A 309 -28.96 15.26 15.11
CA SER A 309 -29.73 16.40 15.64
C SER A 309 -30.88 17.05 14.82
N ARG A 310 -32.08 17.01 15.41
CA ARG A 310 -32.99 18.17 15.40
C ARG A 310 -33.85 18.20 16.67
N THR A 311 -33.49 19.12 17.55
CA THR A 311 -34.31 19.62 18.66
C THR A 311 -35.57 20.26 18.09
N THR A 312 -36.76 19.86 18.55
CA THR A 312 -37.97 20.70 18.46
C THR A 312 -38.78 20.57 19.75
N ARG A 313 -39.05 21.73 20.35
CA ARG A 313 -39.89 21.94 21.53
C ARG A 313 -41.37 21.80 21.13
N GLY A 314 -42.11 21.00 21.91
CA GLY A 314 -43.49 21.18 22.40
C GLY A 314 -44.66 21.44 21.45
N VAL A 315 -45.74 20.66 21.61
CA VAL A 315 -47.10 21.19 21.91
C VAL A 315 -47.83 20.23 22.86
N ARG A 316 -48.45 20.83 23.86
CA ARG A 316 -49.30 20.29 24.92
C ARG A 316 -50.77 20.33 24.46
N ARG A 317 -51.49 19.20 24.50
CA ARG A 317 -52.97 19.00 24.51
C ARG A 317 -53.20 17.50 24.23
N GLY A 318 -53.96 16.70 24.96
CA GLY A 318 -55.02 16.92 25.93
C GLY A 318 -56.13 15.90 25.62
N LYS A 319 -56.26 14.87 26.46
CA LYS A 319 -57.49 14.23 26.94
C LYS A 319 -57.09 13.08 27.86
#